data_AF-A0A961VEV5-F1
#
_entry.id   AF-A0A961VEV5-F1
#
_cell.length_a   1.000
_cell.length_b   1.000
_cell.length_c   1.000
_cell.angle_alpha   90.00
_cell.angle_beta   90.00
_cell.angle_gamma   90.00
#
_symmetry.space_group_name_H-M   'P 1'
#
loop_
_entity.id
_entity.type
_entity.pdbx_description
1 polymer ?
#
loop_
_entity_poly.entity_id
_entity_poly.type
_entity_poly.pdbx_seq_one_letter_code
_entity_poly.pdbx_strand_id
1 'polypeptide(L)'
;MIGNHLMRSLVVAAGVAATLPAFAAEVTLVCTNAGNQYQVGDYACLPACHGRQRYARCDSIAENATWTYISDVCPMALFTPKAPAASFAPVRTAMSPIPYDIPLNAIAPAFAERIAAAGQSARSDTLTVTTLARR
;
A
#
# COMPACT_ATOMS: atom_id res chain seq x y z
N MET A 1 55.20 40.76 67.92
CA MET A 1 54.78 39.34 67.87
C MET A 1 53.96 39.18 66.59
N ILE A 2 54.55 38.64 65.52
CA ILE A 2 54.34 37.26 65.02
C ILE A 2 52.87 37.06 64.58
N GLY A 3 52.49 36.71 63.36
CA GLY A 3 53.21 36.27 62.17
C GLY A 3 52.20 35.77 61.12
N ASN A 4 52.68 35.68 59.88
CA ASN A 4 52.18 34.92 58.72
C ASN A 4 51.02 33.92 58.93
N HIS A 5 49.99 34.03 58.07
CA HIS A 5 49.37 32.85 57.46
C HIS A 5 49.08 33.07 55.97
N LEU A 6 50.07 32.66 55.19
CA LEU A 6 49.96 32.12 53.84
C LEU A 6 48.77 31.15 53.75
N MET A 7 47.73 31.49 52.98
CA MET A 7 46.65 30.58 52.62
C MET A 7 45.90 31.23 51.45
N ARG A 8 45.71 30.66 50.27
CA ARG A 8 45.92 29.30 49.76
C ARG A 8 45.76 29.45 48.24
N SER A 9 46.77 29.09 47.46
CA SER A 9 46.65 29.06 46.00
C SER A 9 45.50 28.14 45.58
N LEU A 10 44.49 28.70 44.92
CA LEU A 10 43.43 27.94 44.26
C LEU A 10 43.96 27.46 42.91
N VAL A 11 44.35 26.19 42.85
CA VAL A 11 44.64 25.49 41.60
C VAL A 11 43.31 25.24 40.90
N VAL A 12 43.05 26.01 39.84
CA VAL A 12 41.91 25.76 38.94
C VAL A 12 42.33 24.66 37.96
N ALA A 13 41.89 23.43 38.23
CA ALA A 13 42.02 22.33 37.29
C ALA A 13 41.10 22.59 36.09
N ALA A 14 41.69 22.90 34.93
CA ALA A 14 40.98 22.99 33.66
C ALA A 14 40.54 21.58 33.24
N GLY A 15 39.31 21.21 33.58
CA GLY A 15 38.67 20.01 33.06
C GLY A 15 38.44 20.16 31.55
N VAL A 16 39.10 19.32 30.76
CA VAL A 16 38.86 19.22 29.32
C VAL A 16 37.48 18.61 29.14
N ALA A 17 36.48 19.45 28.88
CA ALA A 17 35.14 19.01 28.50
C ALA A 17 35.22 18.39 27.10
N ALA A 18 35.25 17.07 27.03
CA ALA A 18 35.12 16.34 25.77
C ALA A 18 33.71 16.59 25.21
N THR A 19 33.61 17.47 24.22
CA THR A 19 32.39 17.67 23.43
C THR A 19 32.22 16.45 22.50
N LEU A 20 31.48 15.45 22.96
CA LEU A 20 31.04 14.37 22.08
C LEU A 20 30.03 14.94 21.08
N PRO A 21 30.15 14.63 19.78
CA PRO A 21 29.12 14.99 18.81
C PRO A 21 27.86 14.21 19.15
N ALA A 22 26.84 14.92 19.63
CA ALA A 22 25.49 14.39 19.75
C ALA A 22 24.95 14.23 18.32
N PHE A 23 25.02 13.02 17.78
CA PHE A 23 24.25 12.66 16.60
C PHE A 23 22.77 12.73 17.01
N ALA A 24 22.10 13.81 16.63
CA ALA A 24 20.65 13.91 16.77
C ALA A 24 20.05 12.80 15.89
N ALA A 25 19.55 11.74 16.52
CA ALA A 25 18.76 10.75 15.82
C ALA A 25 17.54 11.49 15.26
N GLU A 26 17.45 11.56 13.93
CA GLU A 26 16.29 12.14 13.25
C GLU A 26 15.08 11.26 13.55
N VAL A 27 14.28 11.65 14.56
CA VAL A 27 13.06 10.95 14.91
C VAL A 27 12.08 11.15 13.76
N THR A 28 11.86 10.10 12.97
CA THR A 28 10.89 10.15 11.88
C THR A 28 9.49 9.97 12.47
N LEU A 29 8.72 11.05 12.52
CA LEU A 29 7.36 11.03 13.02
C LEU A 29 6.41 10.49 11.95
N VAL A 30 5.82 9.32 12.19
CA VAL A 30 4.89 8.67 11.25
C VAL A 30 3.63 8.18 11.96
N CYS A 31 2.49 8.31 11.31
CA CYS A 31 1.26 7.68 11.74
C CYS A 31 1.16 6.27 11.16
N THR A 32 0.52 5.35 11.89
CA THR A 32 0.30 3.99 11.41
C THR A 32 -1.19 3.69 11.27
N ASN A 33 -1.55 2.99 10.18
CA ASN A 33 -2.88 2.44 9.98
C ASN A 33 -2.82 1.15 9.14
N ALA A 34 -3.44 0.08 9.65
CA ALA A 34 -3.50 -1.23 8.98
C ALA A 34 -2.13 -1.75 8.50
N GLY A 35 -1.07 -1.51 9.28
CA GLY A 35 0.31 -1.90 8.94
C GLY A 35 1.04 -0.96 7.98
N ASN A 36 0.38 0.08 7.47
CA ASN A 36 1.00 1.10 6.61
C ASN A 36 1.50 2.29 7.44
N GLN A 37 2.59 2.90 7.00
CA GLN A 37 3.17 4.11 7.57
C GLN A 37 2.79 5.33 6.71
N TYR A 38 2.42 6.42 7.37
CA TYR A 38 1.99 7.67 6.76
C TYR A 38 2.84 8.80 7.33
N GLN A 39 3.41 9.61 6.46
CA GLN A 39 4.21 10.77 6.85
C GLN A 39 3.32 11.88 7.40
N VAL A 40 3.90 12.79 8.18
CA VAL A 40 3.20 14.02 8.56
C VAL A 40 2.74 14.76 7.29
N GLY A 41 1.45 15.09 7.24
CA GLY A 41 0.79 15.68 6.08
C GLY A 41 0.02 14.68 5.22
N ASP A 42 0.29 13.38 5.32
CA ASP A 42 -0.46 12.35 4.60
C ASP A 42 -1.88 12.21 5.15
N TYR A 43 -2.75 11.62 4.34
CA TYR A 43 -4.14 11.37 4.70
C TYR A 43 -4.48 9.90 4.58
N ALA A 44 -5.40 9.44 5.43
CA ALA A 44 -5.85 8.05 5.43
C ALA A 44 -7.33 7.93 5.84
N CYS A 45 -7.92 6.83 5.41
CA CYS A 45 -9.22 6.38 5.86
C CYS A 45 -9.04 5.39 7.01
N LEU A 46 -9.38 5.82 8.21
CA LEU A 46 -9.23 5.02 9.43
C LEU A 46 -10.52 4.25 9.70
N PRO A 47 -10.46 3.01 10.20
CA PRO A 47 -11.64 2.29 10.65
C PRO A 47 -12.29 3.01 11.84
N ALA A 48 -13.61 3.09 11.82
CA ALA A 48 -14.45 3.61 12.90
C ALA A 48 -15.48 2.53 13.32
N CYS A 49 -16.32 2.86 14.31
CA CYS A 49 -17.34 1.94 14.81
C CYS A 49 -18.36 1.57 13.70
N HIS A 50 -18.90 0.36 13.79
CA HIS A 50 -19.95 -0.16 12.90
C HIS A 50 -19.56 -0.22 11.42
N GLY A 51 -18.28 -0.50 11.13
CA GLY A 51 -17.80 -0.62 9.74
C GLY A 51 -17.72 0.70 8.99
N ARG A 52 -17.94 1.83 9.67
CA ARG A 52 -17.72 3.15 9.09
C ARG A 52 -16.22 3.44 8.98
N GLN A 53 -15.88 4.40 8.14
CA GLN A 53 -14.53 4.93 8.04
C GLN A 53 -14.56 6.43 8.33
N ARG A 54 -13.45 6.94 8.87
CA ARG A 54 -13.25 8.37 9.07
C ARG A 54 -12.02 8.81 8.30
N TYR A 55 -12.13 9.94 7.64
CA TYR A 55 -11.06 10.59 6.94
C TYR A 55 -10.24 11.43 7.93
N ALA A 56 -8.93 11.21 7.93
CA ALA A 56 -8.01 11.85 8.86
C ALA A 56 -6.69 12.20 8.18
N ARG A 57 -6.00 13.20 8.74
CA ARG A 57 -4.65 13.61 8.37
C ARG A 57 -3.67 13.20 9.46
N CYS A 58 -2.48 12.78 9.07
CA CYS A 58 -1.37 12.59 9.99
C CYS A 58 -0.75 13.95 10.32
N ASP A 59 -0.79 14.36 11.57
CA ASP A 59 -0.18 15.60 12.07
C ASP A 59 0.87 15.28 13.14
N SER A 60 1.80 16.20 13.36
CA SER A 60 2.75 16.12 14.48
C SER A 60 2.36 17.09 15.59
N ILE A 61 2.19 16.58 16.81
CA ILE A 61 1.99 17.39 18.02
C ILE A 61 3.15 17.08 18.97
N ALA A 62 4.01 18.08 19.20
CA ALA A 62 5.27 17.93 19.91
C ALA A 62 6.15 16.80 19.31
N GLU A 63 6.49 15.78 20.09
CA GLU A 63 7.37 14.68 19.70
C GLU A 63 6.58 13.45 19.16
N ASN A 64 5.29 13.59 18.88
CA ASN A 64 4.44 12.47 18.46
C ASN A 64 3.69 12.76 17.15
N ALA A 65 3.58 11.75 16.29
CA ALA A 65 2.65 11.74 15.17
C ALA A 65 1.27 11.25 15.63
N THR A 66 0.21 11.95 15.23
CA THR A 66 -1.16 11.69 15.66
C THR A 66 -2.15 11.87 14.51
N TRP A 67 -3.28 11.18 14.58
CA TRP A 67 -4.35 11.31 13.59
C TRP A 67 -5.31 12.44 13.95
N THR A 68 -5.43 13.43 13.08
CA THR A 68 -6.43 14.51 13.17
C THR A 68 -7.63 14.19 12.29
N TYR A 69 -8.82 14.18 12.88
CA TYR A 69 -10.06 13.96 12.15
C TYR A 69 -10.38 15.10 11.19
N ILE A 70 -10.90 14.77 9.99
CA ILE A 70 -11.35 15.74 8.99
C ILE A 70 -12.84 15.56 8.68
N SER A 71 -13.28 14.34 8.37
CA SER A 71 -14.68 14.05 8.01
C SER A 71 -15.03 12.58 8.17
N ASP A 72 -16.32 12.25 8.22
CA ASP A 72 -16.80 10.85 8.18
C ASP A 72 -16.94 10.31 6.75
N VAL A 73 -16.69 11.16 5.74
CA VAL A 73 -16.72 10.76 4.33
C VAL A 73 -15.30 10.50 3.86
N CYS A 74 -15.06 9.28 3.39
CA CYS A 74 -13.78 8.85 2.85
C CYS A 74 -13.76 8.95 1.33
N PRO A 75 -12.94 9.83 0.72
CA PRO A 75 -12.89 9.97 -0.73
C PRO A 75 -12.11 8.79 -1.34
N MET A 76 -12.80 7.70 -1.64
CA MET A 76 -12.22 6.50 -2.26
C MET A 76 -11.56 6.78 -3.62
N ALA A 77 -11.93 7.88 -4.29
CA ALA A 77 -11.41 8.23 -5.62
C ALA A 77 -10.02 8.89 -5.62
N LEU A 78 -9.52 9.36 -4.46
CA LEU A 78 -8.29 10.19 -4.41
C LEU A 78 -7.07 9.47 -3.84
N PHE A 79 -7.25 8.33 -3.16
CA PHE A 79 -6.14 7.54 -2.64
C PHE A 79 -5.79 6.44 -3.62
N THR A 80 -4.96 6.75 -4.62
CA THR A 80 -4.21 5.69 -5.30
C THR A 80 -3.13 5.25 -4.33
N PRO A 81 -3.18 4.01 -3.78
CA PRO A 81 -2.12 3.56 -2.90
C PRO A 81 -0.79 3.68 -3.64
N LYS A 82 0.21 4.33 -3.03
CA LYS A 82 1.57 4.29 -3.54
C LYS A 82 1.96 2.81 -3.61
N ALA A 83 2.06 2.24 -4.81
CA ALA A 83 2.47 0.86 -4.96
C ALA A 83 3.80 0.68 -4.21
N PRO A 84 3.96 -0.35 -3.37
CA PRO A 84 5.24 -0.62 -2.74
C PRO A 84 6.28 -0.73 -3.86
N ALA A 85 7.43 -0.09 -3.67
CA ALA A 85 8.52 -0.17 -4.64
C ALA A 85 8.81 -1.66 -4.86
N ALA A 86 8.46 -2.16 -6.04
CA ALA A 86 8.61 -3.57 -6.35
C ALA A 86 10.11 -3.88 -6.34
N SER A 87 10.58 -4.56 -5.29
CA SER A 87 11.87 -5.23 -5.36
C SER A 87 11.66 -6.46 -6.23
N PHE A 88 12.04 -6.32 -7.50
CA PHE A 88 12.12 -7.47 -8.40
C PHE A 88 13.32 -8.32 -7.97
N ALA A 89 13.17 -9.09 -6.90
CA ALA A 89 14.03 -10.27 -6.73
C ALA A 89 13.66 -11.24 -7.87
N PRO A 90 14.63 -11.72 -8.68
CA PRO A 90 14.31 -12.68 -9.72
C PRO A 90 13.76 -13.94 -9.06
N VAL A 91 12.48 -14.24 -9.33
CA VAL A 91 11.90 -15.55 -9.02
C VAL A 91 12.74 -16.58 -9.76
N ARG A 92 13.47 -17.42 -9.02
CA ARG A 92 14.11 -18.60 -9.59
C ARG A 92 12.99 -19.51 -10.11
N THR A 93 12.75 -19.47 -11.41
CA THR A 93 11.83 -20.36 -12.11
C THR A 93 12.38 -21.78 -12.06
N ALA A 94 12.09 -22.50 -10.99
CA ALA A 94 12.28 -23.95 -10.90
C ALA A 94 11.06 -24.74 -11.40
N MET A 95 10.03 -24.06 -11.92
CA MET A 95 8.86 -24.69 -12.55
C MET A 95 8.84 -24.31 -14.03
N SER A 96 9.49 -25.13 -14.85
CA SER A 96 9.19 -25.17 -16.27
C SER A 96 7.77 -25.70 -16.43
N PRO A 97 6.91 -25.10 -17.28
CA PRO A 97 5.62 -25.71 -17.63
C PRO A 97 5.86 -27.10 -18.23
N ILE A 98 5.05 -28.08 -17.81
CA ILE A 98 5.02 -29.39 -18.45
C ILE A 98 4.43 -29.18 -19.86
N PRO A 99 5.17 -29.45 -20.95
CA PRO A 99 4.59 -29.41 -22.28
C PRO A 99 3.58 -30.56 -22.41
N TYR A 100 2.33 -30.22 -22.73
CA TYR A 100 1.36 -31.19 -23.19
C TYR A 100 0.84 -30.76 -24.56
N ASP A 101 0.94 -31.66 -25.52
CA ASP A 101 0.35 -31.48 -26.84
C ASP A 101 -1.15 -31.77 -26.74
N ILE A 102 -1.99 -30.77 -26.98
CA ILE A 102 -3.44 -30.95 -27.09
C ILE A 102 -3.73 -31.43 -28.51
N PRO A 103 -4.13 -32.69 -28.74
CA PRO A 103 -4.47 -33.12 -30.08
C PRO A 103 -5.81 -32.51 -30.48
N LEU A 104 -5.88 -31.97 -31.70
CA LEU A 104 -7.02 -31.21 -32.26
C LEU A 104 -8.34 -32.01 -32.35
N ASN A 105 -8.29 -33.30 -32.04
CA ASN A 105 -9.39 -34.26 -32.05
C ASN A 105 -10.06 -34.45 -30.67
N ALA A 106 -9.66 -33.71 -29.64
CA ALA A 106 -10.24 -33.78 -28.30
C ALA A 106 -11.67 -33.18 -28.18
N ILE A 107 -12.21 -32.60 -29.27
CA ILE A 107 -13.63 -32.24 -29.31
C ILE A 107 -14.42 -33.53 -29.46
N ALA A 108 -15.04 -33.99 -28.37
CA ALA A 108 -15.96 -35.13 -28.42
C ALA A 108 -17.02 -34.89 -29.52
N PRO A 109 -17.30 -35.88 -30.39
CA PRO A 109 -18.21 -35.70 -31.53
C PRO A 109 -19.62 -35.24 -31.12
N ALA A 110 -20.04 -35.55 -29.89
CA ALA A 110 -21.29 -35.06 -29.30
C ALA A 110 -21.37 -33.53 -29.18
N PHE A 111 -20.24 -32.83 -29.05
CA PHE A 111 -20.22 -31.37 -28.99
C PHE A 111 -20.37 -30.73 -30.38
N ALA A 112 -19.83 -31.38 -31.42
CA ALA A 112 -19.95 -30.92 -32.79
C ALA A 112 -21.42 -30.93 -33.28
N GLU A 113 -22.19 -31.97 -32.92
CA GLU A 113 -23.62 -32.04 -33.24
C GLU A 113 -24.43 -30.92 -32.59
N ARG A 114 -24.13 -30.57 -31.33
CA ARG A 114 -24.84 -29.50 -30.62
C ARG A 114 -24.58 -28.12 -31.23
N ILE A 115 -23.36 -27.86 -31.68
CA ILE A 115 -23.02 -26.61 -32.39
C ILE A 115 -23.71 -26.56 -33.76
N ALA A 116 -23.72 -27.66 -34.51
CA ALA A 116 -24.40 -27.74 -35.80
C ALA A 116 -25.92 -27.52 -35.67
N ALA A 117 -26.55 -28.09 -34.65
CA ALA A 117 -27.97 -27.89 -34.36
C ALA A 117 -28.28 -26.43 -33.97
N ALA A 118 -27.44 -25.80 -33.13
CA ALA A 118 -27.61 -24.40 -32.74
C ALA A 118 -27.51 -23.43 -33.93
N GLY A 119 -26.62 -23.71 -34.89
CA GLY A 119 -26.48 -22.90 -36.11
C GLY A 119 -27.70 -22.95 -37.04
N GLN A 120 -28.45 -24.06 -37.05
CA GLN A 120 -29.65 -24.19 -37.88
C GLN A 120 -30.86 -23.47 -37.27
N SER A 121 -31.00 -23.47 -35.94
CA SER A 121 -32.08 -22.75 -35.24
C SER A 121 -32.00 -21.24 -35.49
N ALA A 122 -30.80 -20.65 -35.44
CA ALA A 122 -30.61 -19.20 -35.67
C ALA A 122 -30.92 -18.77 -37.12
N ARG A 123 -30.75 -19.67 -38.10
CA ARG A 123 -30.98 -19.37 -39.52
C ARG A 123 -32.46 -19.34 -39.89
N SER A 124 -33.29 -20.17 -39.23
CA SER A 124 -34.75 -20.17 -39.43
C SER A 124 -35.43 -18.92 -38.87
N ASP A 125 -34.95 -18.38 -37.75
CA ASP A 125 -35.52 -17.15 -37.17
C ASP A 125 -35.26 -15.92 -38.06
N THR A 126 -34.08 -15.86 -38.70
CA THR A 126 -33.72 -14.74 -39.58
C THR A 126 -34.57 -14.70 -40.86
N LEU A 127 -34.91 -15.85 -41.44
CA LEU A 127 -35.78 -15.93 -42.63
C LEU A 127 -37.23 -15.55 -42.32
N THR A 128 -37.71 -15.84 -41.11
CA THR A 128 -39.08 -15.52 -40.70
C THR A 128 -39.26 -14.01 -40.46
N VAL A 129 -38.30 -13.37 -39.81
CA VAL A 129 -38.32 -11.90 -39.56
C VAL A 129 -38.26 -11.10 -40.87
N THR A 130 -37.45 -11.54 -41.82
CA THR A 130 -37.31 -10.85 -43.12
C THR A 130 -38.56 -10.98 -44.00
N THR A 131 -39.31 -12.07 -43.85
CA THR A 131 -40.55 -12.30 -44.62
C THR A 131 -41.74 -11.53 -44.03
N LEU A 132 -41.77 -11.31 -42.70
CA LEU A 132 -42.82 -10.54 -42.03
C LEU A 132 -42.68 -9.02 -42.26
N ALA A 133 -41.46 -8.52 -42.51
CA ALA A 133 -41.20 -7.09 -42.78
C ALA A 133 -41.51 -6.64 -44.24
N ARG A 134 -42.04 -7.54 -45.09
CA ARG A 134 -42.36 -7.29 -46.50
C ARG A 134 -43.84 -7.42 -46.86
N ARG A 135 -44.75 -7.38 -45.88
CA ARG A 135 -46.19 -7.24 -46.09
C ARG A 135 -46.72 -5.94 -45.52
#